data_AF-A0A1V5LMV1-F1
#
_entry.id   AF-A0A1V5LMV1-F1
#
_cell.length_a   1.000
_cell.length_b   1.000
_cell.length_c   1.000
_cell.angle_alpha   90.00
_cell.angle_beta   90.00
_cell.angle_gamma   90.00
#
_symmetry.space_group_name_H-M   'P 1'
#
loop_
_entity.id
_entity.type
_entity.pdbx_description
1 polymer ?
#
loop_
_entity_poly.entity_id
_entity_poly.type
_entity_poly.pdbx_seq_one_letter_code
_entity_poly.pdbx_strand_id
1 'polypeptide(L)'
;MTKKLGVEYMRGARSGFGSERTLRARKQSYFDIAGYDRMVTGLFTGEAGELYGLEDAGVTCTVSKGLKQLTLVVKEGEGAGESLTFELLPRVESLYAEWGLTNPEAIPLGELAIDAEGEHLKARLYLRHIQLEQKEEGLEIRNLSMDLLYALKP
;
A
#
# COMPACT_ATOMS: atom_id res chain seq x y z
N MET A 1 -15.27 3.67 -45.80
CA MET A 1 -14.13 4.03 -44.93
C MET A 1 -14.66 4.33 -43.54
N THR A 2 -14.39 3.44 -42.60
CA THR A 2 -14.93 3.45 -41.23
C THR A 2 -14.06 4.36 -40.38
N LYS A 3 -14.51 5.58 -40.09
CA LYS A 3 -13.86 6.48 -39.13
C LYS A 3 -14.01 5.87 -37.73
N LYS A 4 -12.95 5.25 -37.22
CA LYS A 4 -12.84 4.87 -35.81
C LYS A 4 -12.87 6.18 -35.00
N LEU A 5 -14.00 6.45 -34.34
CA LEU A 5 -14.10 7.47 -33.31
C LEU A 5 -13.19 7.02 -32.15
N GLY A 6 -11.97 7.55 -32.12
CA GLY A 6 -11.08 7.44 -30.97
C GLY A 6 -11.78 8.11 -29.81
N VAL A 7 -12.23 7.32 -28.84
CA VAL A 7 -12.75 7.83 -27.58
C VAL A 7 -11.55 8.35 -26.80
N GLU A 8 -11.23 9.64 -26.97
CA GLU A 8 -10.35 10.35 -26.05
C GLU A 8 -11.11 10.54 -24.74
N TYR A 9 -10.77 9.73 -23.74
CA TYR A 9 -11.18 9.95 -22.38
C TYR A 9 -10.46 11.20 -21.86
N MET A 10 -11.07 12.39 -22.04
CA MET A 10 -10.67 13.55 -21.24
C MET A 10 -11.03 13.26 -19.78
N ARG A 11 -10.04 12.79 -19.00
CA ARG A 11 -10.12 12.70 -17.55
C ARG A 11 -10.26 14.11 -17.00
N GLY A 12 -11.50 14.49 -16.65
CA GLY A 12 -11.77 15.75 -15.97
C GLY A 12 -10.99 15.79 -14.66
N ALA A 13 -10.10 16.77 -14.53
CA ALA A 13 -9.45 17.10 -13.28
C ALA A 13 -10.53 17.50 -12.25
N ARG A 14 -10.86 16.59 -11.34
CA ARG A 14 -11.49 16.98 -10.07
C ARG A 14 -10.36 17.33 -9.12
N SER A 15 -9.82 18.53 -9.28
CA SER A 15 -8.94 19.12 -8.26
C SER A 15 -9.77 19.33 -6.99
N GLY A 16 -9.59 18.47 -6.00
CA GLY A 16 -10.06 18.76 -4.64
C GLY A 16 -9.40 20.06 -4.17
N PHE A 17 -10.19 21.09 -3.91
CA PHE A 17 -9.72 22.30 -3.26
C PHE A 17 -9.47 21.97 -1.77
N GLY A 18 -8.19 21.78 -1.42
CA GLY A 18 -7.70 21.42 -0.08
C GLY A 18 -6.25 20.93 -0.13
N SER A 19 -5.54 20.87 1.01
CA SER A 19 -4.22 20.22 1.13
C SER A 19 -4.33 18.69 1.10
N GLU A 20 -5.51 18.14 1.36
CA GLU A 20 -5.75 16.70 1.39
C GLU A 20 -5.75 16.08 -0.01
N ARG A 21 -5.10 14.92 -0.10
CA ARG A 21 -4.98 14.10 -1.32
C ARG A 21 -5.28 12.66 -0.95
N THR A 22 -5.69 11.88 -1.94
CA THR A 22 -5.96 10.46 -1.76
C THR A 22 -5.37 9.71 -2.92
N LEU A 23 -4.61 8.65 -2.67
CA LEU A 23 -4.21 7.69 -3.70
C LEU A 23 -4.95 6.38 -3.43
N ARG A 24 -5.61 5.85 -4.46
CA ARG A 24 -6.49 4.69 -4.32
C ARG A 24 -6.21 3.66 -5.40
N ALA A 25 -6.09 2.41 -4.95
CA ALA A 25 -6.02 1.27 -5.83
C ALA A 25 -7.34 1.12 -6.60
N ARG A 26 -7.23 0.84 -7.89
CA ARG A 26 -8.37 0.41 -8.70
C ARG A 26 -8.98 -0.83 -8.04
N LYS A 27 -10.30 -0.82 -7.84
CA LYS A 27 -11.03 -2.00 -7.36
C LYS A 27 -10.78 -3.17 -8.30
N GLN A 28 -10.20 -4.24 -7.76
CA GLN A 28 -10.07 -5.53 -8.42
C GLN A 28 -10.91 -6.55 -7.66
N SER A 29 -11.52 -7.47 -8.40
CA SER A 29 -12.35 -8.54 -7.88
C SER A 29 -11.55 -9.80 -7.52
N TYR A 30 -10.25 -9.83 -7.80
CA TYR A 30 -9.37 -10.97 -7.50
C TYR A 30 -7.99 -10.50 -7.07
N PHE A 31 -7.33 -11.33 -6.26
CA PHE A 31 -5.92 -11.23 -5.91
C PHE A 31 -5.19 -12.43 -6.46
N ASP A 32 -4.05 -12.21 -7.09
CA ASP A 32 -3.11 -13.28 -7.32
C ASP A 32 -2.29 -13.50 -6.04
N ILE A 33 -2.53 -14.63 -5.39
CA ILE A 33 -1.81 -15.06 -4.18
C ILE A 33 -0.75 -16.13 -4.49
N ALA A 34 -0.55 -16.47 -5.77
CA ALA A 34 0.39 -17.50 -6.15
C ALA A 34 1.79 -17.20 -5.61
N GLY A 35 2.36 -18.20 -4.94
CA GLY A 35 3.67 -18.09 -4.30
C GLY A 35 3.65 -17.46 -2.91
N TYR A 36 2.49 -17.15 -2.32
CA TYR A 36 2.36 -16.75 -0.92
C TYR A 36 1.54 -17.78 -0.13
N ASP A 37 1.85 -17.93 1.16
CA ASP A 37 1.18 -18.92 2.01
C ASP A 37 -0.09 -18.36 2.64
N ARG A 38 -0.08 -17.06 2.97
CA ARG A 38 -1.17 -16.40 3.68
C ARG A 38 -1.41 -14.98 3.18
N MET A 39 -2.66 -14.54 3.33
CA MET A 39 -3.11 -13.17 3.09
C MET A 39 -3.82 -12.64 4.33
N VAL A 40 -3.44 -11.45 4.79
CA VAL A 40 -4.16 -10.67 5.80
C VAL A 40 -4.76 -9.46 5.11
N THR A 41 -6.08 -9.28 5.24
CA THR A 41 -6.81 -8.26 4.50
C THR A 41 -7.44 -7.22 5.40
N GLY A 42 -7.61 -6.00 4.90
CA GLY A 42 -8.31 -4.95 5.63
C GLY A 42 -7.51 -4.37 6.79
N LEU A 43 -6.18 -4.45 6.71
CA LEU A 43 -5.29 -3.80 7.65
C LEU A 43 -5.47 -2.28 7.54
N PHE A 44 -5.52 -1.60 8.67
CA PHE A 44 -5.69 -0.15 8.72
C PHE A 44 -4.77 0.46 9.77
N THR A 45 -4.19 1.61 9.45
CA THR A 45 -3.41 2.39 10.41
C THR A 45 -3.58 3.89 10.16
N GLY A 46 -3.69 4.66 11.25
CA GLY A 46 -3.70 6.12 11.24
C GLY A 46 -2.38 6.69 11.75
N GLU A 47 -2.23 8.02 11.76
CA GLU A 47 -0.99 8.73 12.12
C GLU A 47 -0.28 8.28 13.40
N ALA A 48 -1.07 7.82 14.38
CA ALA A 48 -0.58 7.30 15.66
C ALA A 48 0.25 6.01 15.52
N GLY A 49 0.19 5.32 14.38
CA GLY A 49 0.91 4.07 14.09
C GLY A 49 0.24 2.81 14.65
N GLU A 50 -0.96 2.94 15.21
CA GLU A 50 -1.77 1.80 15.64
C GLU A 50 -2.26 1.02 14.42
N LEU A 51 -2.00 -0.28 14.39
CA LEU A 51 -2.41 -1.17 13.31
C LEU A 51 -3.59 -2.03 13.75
N TYR A 52 -4.64 -2.02 12.95
CA TYR A 52 -5.88 -2.78 13.15
C TYR A 52 -5.99 -3.87 12.08
N GLY A 53 -6.66 -4.99 12.39
CA GLY A 53 -6.92 -6.07 11.41
C GLY A 53 -5.85 -7.17 11.34
N LEU A 54 -4.96 -7.24 12.33
CA LEU A 54 -3.88 -8.25 12.40
C LEU A 54 -4.21 -9.39 13.39
N GLU A 55 -5.48 -9.57 13.73
CA GLU A 55 -5.91 -10.64 14.63
C GLU A 55 -5.63 -12.02 14.00
N ASP A 56 -5.19 -12.98 14.83
CA ASP A 56 -4.93 -14.38 14.44
C ASP A 56 -3.92 -14.62 13.30
N ALA A 57 -3.09 -13.61 12.97
CA ALA A 57 -1.99 -13.78 12.02
C ALA A 57 -0.76 -14.44 12.66
N GLY A 58 -0.01 -15.24 11.88
CA GLY A 58 1.28 -15.83 12.31
C GLY A 58 2.44 -14.83 12.39
N VAL A 59 2.14 -13.55 12.19
CA VAL A 59 3.09 -12.45 12.13
C VAL A 59 2.65 -11.33 13.06
N THR A 60 3.60 -10.50 13.48
CA THR A 60 3.34 -9.19 14.08
C THR A 60 3.74 -8.11 13.08
N CYS A 61 2.98 -7.03 13.05
CA CYS A 61 3.26 -5.86 12.22
C CYS A 61 3.26 -4.64 13.13
N THR A 62 4.28 -3.83 13.03
CA THR A 62 4.38 -2.54 13.71
C THR A 62 4.55 -1.45 12.67
N VAL A 63 3.95 -0.28 12.93
CA VAL A 63 4.06 0.88 12.04
C VAL A 63 4.69 2.01 12.82
N SER A 64 5.70 2.66 12.24
CA SER A 64 6.36 3.78 12.89
C SER A 64 5.46 5.01 12.93
N LYS A 65 5.70 5.89 13.92
CA LYS A 65 4.96 7.15 14.05
C LYS A 65 5.07 7.98 12.77
N GLY A 66 3.94 8.54 12.32
CA GLY A 66 3.89 9.26 11.04
C GLY A 66 3.95 8.35 9.81
N LEU A 67 3.72 7.04 10.00
CA LEU A 67 3.50 6.06 8.93
C LEU A 67 4.67 5.97 7.93
N LYS A 68 5.90 6.19 8.40
CA LYS A 68 7.09 6.21 7.54
C LYS A 68 7.55 4.82 7.14
N GLN A 69 7.39 3.86 8.04
CA GLN A 69 7.88 2.50 7.91
C GLN A 69 6.89 1.52 8.52
N LEU A 70 6.77 0.35 7.90
CA LEU A 70 6.08 -0.81 8.48
C LEU A 70 7.10 -1.94 8.64
N THR A 71 7.16 -2.52 9.83
CA THR A 71 8.00 -3.68 10.12
C THR A 71 7.12 -4.90 10.37
N LEU A 72 7.40 -5.96 9.62
CA LEU A 72 6.79 -7.27 9.74
C LEU A 72 7.76 -8.20 10.45
N VAL A 73 7.31 -8.94 11.46
CA VAL A 73 8.11 -9.94 12.19
C VAL A 73 7.32 -11.23 12.29
N VAL A 74 7.96 -12.37 12.06
CA VAL A 74 7.32 -13.69 12.26
C VAL A 74 7.23 -13.99 13.76
N LYS A 75 6.09 -14.49 14.24
CA LYS A 75 5.95 -14.88 15.65
C LYS A 75 6.85 -16.07 15.98
N GLU A 76 7.35 -16.12 17.21
CA GLU A 76 8.17 -17.23 17.70
C GLU A 76 7.45 -18.58 17.50
N GLY A 77 8.13 -19.56 16.91
CA GLY A 77 7.59 -20.89 16.61
C GLY A 77 7.04 -21.08 15.18
N GLU A 78 6.85 -20.00 14.41
CA GLU A 78 6.44 -20.04 13.00
C GLU A 78 7.60 -19.73 12.02
N GLY A 79 8.81 -19.40 12.50
CA GLY A 79 9.98 -19.12 11.65
C GLY A 79 11.23 -18.66 12.39
N ALA A 80 12.27 -18.26 11.66
CA ALA A 80 13.61 -17.90 12.18
C ALA A 80 13.71 -16.53 12.88
N GLY A 81 12.59 -15.93 13.34
CA GLY A 81 12.57 -14.62 13.99
C GLY A 81 12.98 -13.45 13.07
N GLU A 82 12.96 -13.67 11.75
CA GLU A 82 13.31 -12.66 10.76
C GLU A 82 12.28 -11.52 10.71
N SER A 83 12.76 -10.30 10.41
CA SER A 83 11.95 -9.11 10.24
C SER A 83 12.14 -8.49 8.85
N LEU A 84 11.05 -8.05 8.22
CA LEU A 84 11.07 -7.27 6.99
C LEU A 84 10.59 -5.84 7.25
N THR A 85 11.25 -4.87 6.64
CA THR A 85 10.88 -3.45 6.73
C THR A 85 10.43 -2.93 5.37
N PHE A 86 9.28 -2.27 5.35
CA PHE A 86 8.73 -1.57 4.19
C PHE A 86 8.89 -0.06 4.40
N GLU A 87 9.65 0.59 3.51
CA GLU A 87 9.79 2.05 3.48
C GLU A 87 8.54 2.66 2.81
N LEU A 88 7.57 3.09 3.62
CA LEU A 88 6.28 3.59 3.15
C LEU A 88 6.40 4.99 2.56
N LEU A 89 7.06 5.92 3.26
CA LEU A 89 7.11 7.33 2.85
C LEU A 89 7.76 7.53 1.46
N PRO A 90 8.96 6.98 1.17
CA PRO A 90 9.55 7.12 -0.16
C PRO A 90 8.68 6.53 -1.27
N ARG A 91 7.99 5.41 -0.99
CA ARG A 91 7.07 4.81 -1.96
C ARG A 91 5.87 5.71 -2.23
N VAL A 92 5.29 6.28 -1.19
CA VAL A 92 4.16 7.20 -1.29
C VAL A 92 4.54 8.46 -2.07
N GLU A 93 5.71 9.04 -1.82
CA GLU A 93 6.21 10.21 -2.54
C GLU A 93 6.34 9.91 -4.04
N SER A 94 6.93 8.76 -4.38
CA SER A 94 7.03 8.30 -5.77
C SER A 94 5.65 8.12 -6.43
N LEU A 95 4.70 7.52 -5.72
CA LEU A 95 3.34 7.32 -6.22
C LEU A 95 2.60 8.65 -6.42
N TYR A 96 2.79 9.60 -5.51
CA TYR A 96 2.18 10.92 -5.62
C TYR A 96 2.75 11.70 -6.81
N ALA A 97 4.06 11.65 -7.03
CA ALA A 97 4.69 12.29 -8.18
C ALA A 97 4.15 11.77 -9.53
N GLU A 98 3.86 10.47 -9.61
CA GLU A 98 3.37 9.84 -10.84
C GLU A 98 1.85 10.00 -11.03
N TRP A 99 1.07 9.77 -9.97
CA TRP A 99 -0.39 9.62 -10.06
C TRP A 99 -1.19 10.76 -9.41
N GLY A 100 -0.56 11.52 -8.50
CA GLY A 100 -1.24 12.50 -7.65
C GLY A 100 -1.97 13.62 -8.40
N LEU A 101 -1.49 13.97 -9.60
CA LEU A 101 -2.08 15.02 -10.44
C LEU A 101 -2.97 14.50 -11.57
N THR A 102 -2.86 13.23 -11.95
CA THR A 102 -3.41 12.71 -13.22
C THR A 102 -4.59 11.78 -13.03
N ASN A 103 -4.51 10.83 -12.09
CA ASN A 103 -5.57 9.86 -11.83
C ASN A 103 -5.42 9.17 -10.46
N PRO A 104 -5.60 9.94 -9.37
CA PRO A 104 -5.38 9.43 -8.01
C PRO A 104 -6.34 8.31 -7.58
N GLU A 105 -7.50 8.17 -8.23
CA GLU A 105 -8.58 7.31 -7.75
C GLU A 105 -8.60 5.89 -8.36
N ALA A 106 -7.73 5.59 -9.33
CA ALA A 106 -7.76 4.32 -10.04
C ALA A 106 -6.36 3.87 -10.49
N ILE A 107 -5.43 3.83 -9.54
CA ILE A 107 -4.06 3.38 -9.76
C ILE A 107 -4.05 1.84 -9.83
N PRO A 108 -3.35 1.20 -10.78
CA PRO A 108 -3.25 -0.25 -10.82
C PRO A 108 -2.71 -0.80 -9.50
N LEU A 109 -3.31 -1.88 -8.98
CA LEU A 109 -2.96 -2.43 -7.67
C LEU A 109 -1.49 -2.86 -7.57
N GLY A 110 -0.90 -3.34 -8.66
CA GLY A 110 0.53 -3.68 -8.73
C GLY A 110 1.45 -2.47 -8.54
N GLU A 111 1.03 -1.28 -9.00
CA GLU A 111 1.79 -0.04 -8.73
C GLU A 111 1.70 0.33 -7.25
N LEU A 112 0.60 0.00 -6.57
CA LEU A 112 0.45 0.23 -5.14
C LEU A 112 1.02 -0.90 -4.27
N ALA A 113 1.76 -1.84 -4.85
CA ALA A 113 2.44 -2.90 -4.12
C ALA A 113 3.85 -2.47 -3.69
N ILE A 114 4.29 -3.01 -2.55
CA ILE A 114 5.67 -2.97 -2.08
C ILE A 114 6.08 -4.40 -1.77
N ASP A 115 7.20 -4.83 -2.33
CA ASP A 115 7.77 -6.14 -2.07
C ASP A 115 8.93 -6.01 -1.08
N ALA A 116 9.00 -6.95 -0.14
CA ALA A 116 10.12 -7.13 0.75
C ALA A 116 10.46 -8.62 0.83
N GLU A 117 11.74 -8.93 0.78
CA GLU A 117 12.22 -10.29 0.72
C GLU A 117 13.50 -10.42 1.54
N GLY A 118 13.49 -11.39 2.45
CA GLY A 118 14.61 -11.78 3.28
C GLY A 118 15.02 -13.22 2.99
N GLU A 119 15.78 -13.82 3.89
CA GLU A 119 16.31 -15.17 3.74
C GLU A 119 15.21 -16.23 3.88
N HIS A 120 14.37 -16.10 4.91
CA HIS A 120 13.34 -17.07 5.31
C HIS A 120 11.91 -16.50 5.20
N LEU A 121 11.75 -15.23 4.84
CA LEU A 121 10.46 -14.57 4.69
C LEU A 121 10.41 -13.79 3.38
N LYS A 122 9.29 -13.86 2.68
CA LYS A 122 8.92 -12.86 1.67
C LYS A 122 7.53 -12.34 1.93
N ALA A 123 7.33 -11.06 1.63
CA ALA A 123 6.06 -10.41 1.85
C ALA A 123 5.80 -9.35 0.78
N ARG A 124 4.51 -9.16 0.49
CA ARG A 124 4.01 -8.10 -0.38
C ARG A 124 2.93 -7.31 0.32
N LEU A 125 3.13 -6.01 0.37
CA LEU A 125 2.19 -5.06 0.95
C LEU A 125 1.44 -4.33 -0.17
N TYR A 126 0.13 -4.47 -0.22
CA TYR A 126 -0.72 -3.71 -1.14
C TYR A 126 -1.33 -2.51 -0.44
N LEU A 127 -0.97 -1.30 -0.87
CA LEU A 127 -1.54 -0.05 -0.36
C LEU A 127 -2.87 0.25 -1.07
N ARG A 128 -4.00 -0.13 -0.47
CA ARG A 128 -5.33 0.03 -1.08
C ARG A 128 -5.79 1.47 -1.13
N HIS A 129 -5.52 2.19 -0.05
CA HIS A 129 -5.92 3.56 0.15
C HIS A 129 -4.84 4.27 0.94
N ILE A 130 -4.47 5.46 0.48
CA ILE A 130 -3.47 6.30 1.10
C ILE A 130 -4.11 7.69 1.20
N GLN A 131 -4.40 8.15 2.41
CA GLN A 131 -4.79 9.54 2.64
C GLN A 131 -3.54 10.34 2.98
N LEU A 132 -3.36 11.44 2.26
CA LEU A 132 -2.20 12.30 2.31
C LEU A 132 -2.61 13.72 2.61
N GLU A 133 -1.71 14.48 3.22
CA GLU A 133 -1.80 15.93 3.27
C GLU A 133 -0.53 16.55 2.71
N GLN A 134 -0.71 17.48 1.77
CA GLN A 134 0.37 18.30 1.24
C GLN A 134 0.60 19.51 2.16
N LYS A 135 1.75 19.53 2.82
CA LYS A 135 2.24 20.66 3.62
C LYS A 135 3.32 21.44 2.87
N GLU A 136 3.72 22.58 3.42
CA GLU A 136 4.83 23.39 2.90
C GLU A 136 6.15 22.60 2.84
N GLU A 137 6.37 21.71 3.82
CA GLU A 137 7.62 20.95 3.97
C GLU A 137 7.62 19.57 3.29
N GLY A 138 6.49 19.13 2.74
CA GLY A 138 6.39 17.82 2.09
C GLY A 138 5.04 17.15 2.20
N LEU A 139 5.01 15.84 1.93
CA LEU A 139 3.83 15.00 2.04
C LEU A 139 3.80 14.29 3.40
N GLU A 140 2.65 14.38 4.07
CA GLU A 140 2.39 13.59 5.28
C GLU A 140 1.32 12.53 5.00
N ILE A 141 1.57 11.31 5.48
CA ILE A 141 0.60 10.21 5.41
C ILE A 141 -0.31 10.32 6.63
N ARG A 142 -1.62 10.47 6.38
CA ARG A 142 -2.66 10.59 7.41
C ARG A 142 -3.19 9.22 7.82
N ASN A 143 -3.45 8.35 6.84
CA ASN A 143 -3.81 6.96 7.09
C ASN A 143 -3.52 6.08 5.88
N LEU A 144 -3.49 4.78 6.15
CA LEU A 144 -3.29 3.73 5.17
C LEU A 144 -4.32 2.62 5.41
N SER A 145 -4.89 2.10 4.32
CA SER A 145 -5.47 0.77 4.33
C SER A 145 -4.66 -0.14 3.42
N MET A 146 -4.44 -1.36 3.85
CA MET A 146 -3.52 -2.27 3.20
C MET A 146 -3.98 -3.73 3.27
N ASP A 147 -3.47 -4.53 2.35
CA ASP A 147 -3.51 -5.99 2.45
C ASP A 147 -2.07 -6.51 2.43
N LEU A 148 -1.79 -7.57 3.19
CA LEU A 148 -0.47 -8.17 3.33
C LEU A 148 -0.51 -9.61 2.84
N LEU A 149 0.33 -9.95 1.87
CA LEU A 149 0.68 -11.33 1.54
C LEU A 149 2.03 -11.67 2.16
N TYR A 150 2.19 -12.89 2.66
CA TYR A 150 3.49 -13.37 3.11
C TYR A 150 3.65 -14.88 2.88
N ALA A 151 4.90 -15.30 2.74
CA ALA A 151 5.29 -16.69 2.61
C ALA A 151 6.60 -16.94 3.38
N LEU A 152 6.66 -18.08 4.06
CA LEU A 152 7.87 -18.56 4.71
C LEU A 152 8.66 -19.38 3.69
N LYS A 153 9.95 -19.10 3.60
CA LYS A 153 10.86 -19.83 2.72
C LYS A 153 11.55 -20.95 3.51
N PRO A 154 11.84 -22.07 2.85
CA PRO A 154 12.59 -23.17 3.45
C PRO A 154 14.03 -22.80 3.77
#